data_AF-A0A381TB98-F1
#
_entry.id   AF-A0A381TB98-F1
#
_cell.length_a   1.000
_cell.length_b   1.000
_cell.length_c   1.000
_cell.angle_alpha   90.00
_cell.angle_beta   90.00
_cell.angle_gamma   90.00
#
_symmetry.space_group_name_H-M   'P 1'
#
loop_
_entity.id
_entity.type
_entity.pdbx_description
1 polymer ?
#
loop_
_entity_poly.entity_id
_entity_poly.type
_entity_poly.pdbx_seq_one_letter_code
_entity_poly.pdbx_strand_id
1 'polypeptide(L)' 'MSLRRVVITGLGALTPIGNTVPEYWQGLINGMSGGAPITYFDSSK' A
#
# COMPACT_ATOMS: atom_id res chain seq x y z
N MET A 1 -21.52 17.89 -23.01
CA MET A 1 -20.37 18.33 -22.19
C MET A 1 -19.20 17.38 -22.46
N SER A 2 -18.01 17.89 -22.76
CA SER A 2 -16.80 17.05 -22.83
C SER A 2 -16.29 16.79 -21.41
N LEU A 3 -16.05 15.53 -21.05
CA LEU A 3 -15.45 15.19 -19.76
C LEU A 3 -14.00 15.71 -19.71
N ARG A 4 -13.60 16.32 -18.59
CA ARG A 4 -12.22 16.74 -18.36
C ARG A 4 -11.38 15.50 -18.03
N ARG A 5 -10.30 15.26 -18.78
CA ARG A 5 -9.34 14.19 -18.48
C ARG A 5 -8.47 14.62 -17.30
N VAL A 6 -8.49 13.84 -16.24
CA VAL A 6 -7.61 13.99 -15.08
C VAL A 6 -6.74 12.74 -15.01
N VAL A 7 -5.45 12.93 -14.73
CA VAL A 7 -4.46 11.84 -14.67
C VAL A 7 -3.70 11.88 -13.34
N ILE A 8 -3.14 10.73 -12.98
CA ILE A 8 -2.24 10.57 -11.85
C ILE A 8 -0.82 10.90 -12.34
N THR A 9 -0.16 11.87 -11.72
CA THR A 9 1.19 12.32 -12.08
C THR A 9 2.29 11.82 -11.15
N GLY A 10 1.91 11.19 -10.04
CA GLY A 10 2.85 10.63 -9.07
C GLY A 10 2.15 9.69 -8.10
N LEU A 11 2.92 8.76 -7.54
CA LEU A 11 2.48 7.78 -6.56
C LEU A 11 3.48 7.73 -5.41
N GLY A 12 2.97 7.49 -4.20
CA GLY A 12 3.76 7.20 -3.01
C GLY A 12 3.06 6.11 -2.21
N ALA A 13 3.85 5.22 -1.59
CA ALA A 13 3.32 4.08 -0.86
C ALA A 13 4.13 3.88 0.43
N LEU A 14 3.43 3.80 1.55
CA LEU A 14 3.96 3.38 2.85
C LEU A 14 2.98 2.36 3.39
N THR A 15 3.31 1.08 3.27
CA THR A 15 2.35 -0.01 3.50
C THR A 15 3.04 -1.25 4.09
N PRO A 16 2.28 -2.16 4.73
CA PRO A 16 2.83 -3.42 5.25
C PRO A 16 3.42 -4.37 4.19
N ILE A 17 3.23 -4.11 2.89
CA ILE A 17 3.73 -4.95 1.78
C ILE A 17 4.69 -4.20 0.86
N GLY A 18 5.20 -3.04 1.28
CA GLY A 18 6.17 -2.24 0.52
C GLY A 18 6.09 -0.75 0.87
N ASN A 19 7.26 -0.12 1.01
CA ASN A 19 7.40 1.29 1.38
C ASN A 19 7.92 2.16 0.23
N THR A 20 8.00 1.57 -0.96
CA THR A 20 8.21 2.26 -2.22
C THR A 20 7.17 1.79 -3.23
N VAL A 21 6.91 2.59 -4.27
CA VAL A 21 5.94 2.20 -5.33
C VAL A 21 6.32 0.86 -5.99
N PRO A 22 7.60 0.58 -6.33
CA PRO A 22 7.99 -0.71 -6.89
C PRO A 22 7.75 -1.89 -5.93
N GLU A 23 8.12 -1.74 -4.65
CA GLU A 23 7.91 -2.79 -3.64
C GLU A 23 6.42 -3.09 -3.45
N TYR A 24 5.62 -2.03 -3.28
CA TYR A 24 4.18 -2.16 -3.10
C TYR A 24 3.53 -2.87 -4.28
N TRP A 25 3.90 -2.51 -5.52
CA TRP A 25 3.41 -3.16 -6.73
C TRP A 25 3.76 -4.65 -6.78
N GLN A 26 5.01 -5.01 -6.44
CA GLN A 26 5.44 -6.40 -6.41
C GLN A 26 4.71 -7.20 -5.33
N GLY A 27 4.46 -6.60 -4.16
CA GLY A 27 3.68 -7.19 -3.08
C GLY A 27 2.24 -7.49 -3.48
N LEU A 28 1.59 -6.57 -4.20
CA LEU A 28 0.24 -6.77 -4.73
C LEU A 28 0.17 -7.92 -5.73
N ILE A 29 1.07 -7.94 -6.73
CA ILE A 29 1.08 -8.97 -7.78
C ILE A 29 1.30 -10.36 -7.19
N ASN A 30 2.16 -10.46 -6.17
CA ASN A 30 2.50 -11.73 -5.55
C ASN A 30 1.48 -12.17 -4.48
N GLY A 31 0.42 -11.39 -4.24
CA GLY A 31 -0.57 -11.68 -3.20
C GLY A 31 0.03 -11.74 -1.80
N MET A 32 1.02 -10.88 -1.51
CA MET A 32 1.69 -10.87 -0.21
C MET A 32 0.72 -10.46 0.91
N SER A 33 0.74 -11.20 2.01
CA SER A 33 0.05 -10.78 3.23
C SER A 33 0.90 -9.77 4.00
N GLY A 34 0.29 -8.66 4.37
CA GLY A 34 0.88 -7.66 5.28
C GLY A 34 0.53 -7.88 6.75
N GLY A 35 -0.19 -8.96 7.08
CA GLY A 35 -0.62 -9.25 8.45
C GLY A 35 0.56 -9.67 9.33
N ALA A 36 0.72 -9.00 10.47
CA ALA A 36 1.75 -9.30 11.47
C ALA A 36 1.21 -9.04 12.89
N PRO A 37 1.83 -9.61 13.94
CA PRO A 37 1.48 -9.29 15.32
C PRO A 37 1.59 -7.79 15.62
N ILE A 38 0.70 -7.27 16.46
CA ILE A 38 0.71 -5.87 16.89
C ILE A 38 1.94 -5.62 17.77
N THR A 39 2.71 -4.58 17.45
CA THR A 39 3.93 -4.20 18.19
C THR A 39 3.78 -2.92 19.00
N TYR A 40 2.73 -2.13 18.76
CA TYR A 40 2.58 -0.79 19.33
C TYR A 40 1.82 -0.78 20.66
N PHE A 41 1.00 -1.80 20.92
CA PHE A 41 0.26 -1.97 22.18
C PHE A 41 0.05 -3.46 22.48
N ASP A 42 -0.28 -3.75 23.73
CA ASP A 42 -0.67 -5.09 24.17
C ASP A 42 -2.09 -5.40 23.67
N SER A 43 -2.18 -6.19 22.59
CA SER A 43 -3.45 -6.58 21.97
C SER A 43 -4.26 -7.62 22.74
N SER A 44 -3.77 -8.08 23.89
CA SER A 44 -4.47 -9.02 24.78
C SER A 44 -5.20 -8.35 25.94
N LYS A 45 -5.11 -7.01 26.05
CA LYS A 45 -5.68 -6.20 27.14
C LYS A 45 -6.66 -5.16 26.63
#